data_AF-A0A0G0AD70-F1
#
_entry.id   AF-A0A0G0AD70-F1
#
_cell.length_a   1.000
_cell.length_b   1.000
_cell.length_c   1.000
_cell.angle_alpha   90.00
_cell.angle_beta   90.00
_cell.angle_gamma   90.00
#
_symmetry.space_group_name_H-M   'P 1'
#
loop_
_entity.id
_entity.type
_entity.pdbx_description
1 polymer ?
#
loop_
_entity_poly.entity_id
_entity_poly.type
_entity_poly.pdbx_seq_one_letter_code
_entity_poly.pdbx_strand_id
1 'polypeptide(L)'
;MNLINNITNNWSMYEKNMEIFLLLSILGISLLVIYSATKNKQLLILSTLSFIVAAIFNVMGIYIVSLFKIPITEIFRIIPIITSILLVSNLGILVGFYISKKDMKGFNISFIMKEYFSDSVKQTIFLLLLGLSTLLFVSVQTEAVIAISILSTIAGVWSLYWISKYILK
;
A
#
# COMPACT_ATOMS: atom_id res chain seq x y z
N MET A 1 9.01 25.76 14.50
CA MET A 1 8.56 24.54 15.21
C MET A 1 8.77 23.37 14.25
N ASN A 2 9.69 22.44 14.53
CA ASN A 2 10.00 21.37 13.58
C ASN A 2 8.80 20.42 13.47
N LEU A 3 8.26 20.27 12.27
CA LEU A 3 7.08 19.44 11.98
C LEU A 3 7.33 17.97 12.35
N ILE A 4 8.57 17.53 12.14
CA ILE A 4 9.10 16.25 12.64
C ILE A 4 9.00 16.18 14.17
N ASN A 5 9.42 17.22 14.89
CA ASN A 5 9.31 17.24 16.36
C ASN A 5 7.86 17.19 16.84
N ASN A 6 6.89 17.77 16.13
CA ASN A 6 5.48 17.66 16.52
C ASN A 6 4.92 16.25 16.29
N ILE A 7 5.28 15.60 15.19
CA ILE A 7 4.87 14.21 14.92
C ILE A 7 5.58 13.24 15.88
N THR A 8 6.87 13.46 16.15
CA THR A 8 7.66 12.56 16.99
C THR A 8 7.50 12.84 18.48
N ASN A 9 7.26 14.07 18.94
CA ASN A 9 7.18 14.33 20.40
C ASN A 9 5.80 14.04 20.98
N ASN A 10 4.79 13.81 20.15
CA ASN A 10 3.48 13.41 20.64
C ASN A 10 3.48 11.98 21.22
N TRP A 11 4.49 11.16 20.88
CA TRP A 11 4.48 9.73 21.15
C TRP A 11 5.62 9.28 22.03
N SER A 12 5.32 8.32 22.90
CA SER A 12 6.33 7.62 23.66
C SER A 12 7.26 6.84 22.72
N MET A 13 8.50 6.61 23.17
CA MET A 13 9.45 5.79 22.39
C MET A 13 8.94 4.35 22.22
N TYR A 14 8.15 3.86 23.18
CA TYR A 14 7.54 2.53 23.13
C TYR A 14 6.55 2.39 21.97
N GLU A 15 5.63 3.33 21.81
CA GLU A 15 4.62 3.30 20.75
C GLU A 15 5.24 3.34 19.35
N LYS A 16 6.24 4.21 19.16
CA LYS A 16 6.98 4.29 17.89
C LYS A 16 7.64 2.96 17.55
N ASN A 17 8.30 2.34 18.52
CA ASN A 17 8.99 1.07 18.32
C ASN A 17 7.98 -0.04 17.99
N MET A 18 6.83 -0.07 18.66
CA MET A 18 5.78 -1.05 18.41
C MET A 18 5.17 -0.89 17.01
N GLU A 19 4.91 0.34 16.56
CA GLU A 19 4.37 0.60 15.23
C GLU A 19 5.36 0.24 14.13
N ILE A 20 6.63 0.61 14.29
CA ILE A 20 7.71 0.21 13.36
C ILE A 20 7.80 -1.32 13.31
N PHE A 21 7.76 -1.99 14.46
CA PHE A 21 7.81 -3.45 14.52
C PHE A 21 6.61 -4.09 13.81
N LEU A 22 5.40 -3.56 13.98
CA LEU A 22 4.20 -4.04 13.31
C LEU A 22 4.28 -3.86 11.79
N LEU A 23 4.70 -2.69 11.31
CA LEU A 23 4.85 -2.42 9.87
C LEU A 23 5.95 -3.27 9.24
N LEU A 24 7.10 -3.42 9.92
CA LEU A 24 8.17 -4.31 9.47
C LEU A 24 7.73 -5.77 9.48
N SER A 25 6.89 -6.18 10.42
CA SER A 25 6.32 -7.54 10.45
C SER A 25 5.38 -7.76 9.28
N ILE A 26 4.47 -6.82 8.98
CA ILE A 26 3.56 -6.91 7.82
C ILE A 26 4.36 -6.98 6.51
N LEU A 27 5.36 -6.10 6.36
CA LEU A 27 6.22 -6.07 5.17
C LEU A 27 7.05 -7.35 5.07
N GLY A 28 7.70 -7.78 6.15
CA GLY A 28 8.52 -8.99 6.17
C GLY A 28 7.72 -10.24 5.86
N ILE A 29 6.57 -10.43 6.53
CA ILE A 29 5.70 -11.60 6.32
C ILE A 29 5.15 -11.60 4.90
N SER A 30 4.65 -10.46 4.40
CA SER A 30 4.10 -10.40 3.03
C SER A 30 5.16 -10.73 1.98
N LEU A 31 6.37 -10.17 2.07
CA LEU A 31 7.46 -10.48 1.14
C LEU A 31 7.93 -11.94 1.24
N LEU A 32 8.01 -12.49 2.45
CA LEU A 32 8.37 -13.90 2.66
C LEU A 32 7.35 -14.85 2.02
N VAL A 33 6.06 -14.56 2.18
CA VAL A 33 4.97 -15.34 1.57
C VAL A 33 5.05 -15.23 0.04
N ILE A 34 5.20 -14.03 -0.50
CA ILE A 34 5.33 -13.79 -1.95
C ILE A 34 6.53 -14.56 -2.52
N TYR A 35 7.70 -14.48 -1.88
CA TYR A 35 8.88 -15.20 -2.33
C TYR A 35 8.71 -16.72 -2.24
N SER A 36 8.18 -17.22 -1.12
CA SER A 36 7.98 -18.65 -0.90
C SER A 36 6.99 -19.25 -1.90
N ALA A 37 5.92 -18.52 -2.23
CA ALA A 37 4.87 -19.00 -3.12
C ALA A 37 5.26 -18.90 -4.61
N THR A 38 5.96 -17.83 -5.00
CA THR A 38 6.30 -17.58 -6.42
C THR A 38 7.69 -18.12 -6.81
N LYS A 39 8.66 -18.13 -5.89
CA LYS A 39 10.10 -18.32 -6.15
C LYS A 39 10.66 -17.37 -7.21
N ASN A 40 9.98 -16.26 -7.51
CA ASN A 40 10.35 -15.32 -8.57
C ASN A 40 10.87 -14.01 -7.98
N LYS A 41 12.14 -13.70 -8.25
CA LYS A 41 12.80 -12.48 -7.77
C LYS A 41 12.20 -11.20 -8.36
N GLN A 42 11.68 -11.23 -9.59
CA GLN A 42 11.07 -10.04 -10.23
C GLN A 42 9.79 -9.62 -9.51
N LEU A 43 8.93 -10.58 -9.16
CA LEU A 43 7.70 -10.30 -8.37
C LEU A 43 8.03 -9.83 -6.96
N LEU A 44 9.09 -10.36 -6.36
CA LEU A 44 9.58 -9.89 -5.06
C LEU A 44 10.01 -8.41 -5.13
N ILE A 45 10.83 -8.05 -6.12
CA ILE A 45 11.32 -6.67 -6.33
C ILE A 45 10.14 -5.70 -6.55
N LEU A 46 9.18 -6.10 -7.38
CA LEU A 46 7.98 -5.30 -7.64
C LEU A 46 7.17 -5.06 -6.35
N SER A 47 6.98 -6.12 -5.57
CA SER A 47 6.25 -6.05 -4.30
C SER A 47 6.97 -5.12 -3.31
N THR A 48 8.29 -5.25 -3.15
CA THR A 48 9.08 -4.34 -2.31
C THR A 48 8.95 -2.88 -2.73
N LEU A 49 9.05 -2.59 -4.04
CA LEU A 49 8.96 -1.22 -4.54
C LEU A 49 7.57 -0.62 -4.29
N SER A 50 6.52 -1.42 -4.45
CA SER A 50 5.16 -0.99 -4.17
C SER A 50 4.94 -0.62 -2.71
N PHE A 51 5.48 -1.42 -1.77
CA PHE A 51 5.47 -1.06 -0.33
C PHE A 51 6.24 0.22 -0.03
N ILE A 52 7.42 0.41 -0.64
CA ILE A 52 8.23 1.62 -0.46
C ILE A 52 7.47 2.86 -0.95
N VAL A 53 6.87 2.79 -2.14
CA VAL A 53 6.08 3.89 -2.68
C VAL A 53 4.88 4.19 -1.78
N ALA A 54 4.14 3.17 -1.35
CA ALA A 54 3.02 3.36 -0.44
C ALA A 54 3.44 4.01 0.88
N ALA A 55 4.58 3.61 1.45
CA ALA A 55 5.13 4.22 2.67
C ALA A 55 5.49 5.69 2.49
N ILE A 56 6.10 6.07 1.35
CA ILE A 56 6.40 7.47 1.02
C ILE A 56 5.09 8.27 0.93
N PHE A 57 4.08 7.74 0.24
CA PHE A 57 2.78 8.41 0.09
C PHE A 57 2.03 8.56 1.42
N ASN A 58 2.14 7.59 2.33
CA ASN A 58 1.57 7.70 3.68
C ASN A 58 2.18 8.90 4.42
N VAL A 59 3.51 9.03 4.43
CA VAL A 59 4.21 10.14 5.09
C VAL A 59 3.87 11.47 4.43
N MET A 60 3.85 11.53 3.10
CA MET A 60 3.45 12.74 2.37
C MET A 60 2.00 13.13 2.64
N GLY A 61 1.09 12.16 2.72
CA GLY A 61 -0.32 12.42 3.02
C GLY A 61 -0.52 13.02 4.41
N ILE A 62 0.14 12.45 5.43
CA ILE A 62 0.12 12.99 6.80
C ILE A 62 0.69 14.43 6.82
N TYR A 63 1.79 14.66 6.10
CA TYR A 63 2.38 15.99 5.96
C TYR A 63 1.40 16.99 5.34
N ILE A 64 0.71 16.63 4.26
CA ILE A 64 -0.28 17.49 3.59
C ILE A 64 -1.41 17.84 4.55
N VAL A 65 -1.95 16.88 5.30
CA VAL A 65 -3.03 17.12 6.28
C VAL A 65 -2.60 18.08 7.39
N SER A 66 -1.33 18.03 7.80
CA SER A 66 -0.78 18.97 8.79
C SER A 66 -0.86 20.43 8.32
N LEU A 67 -0.75 20.68 7.00
CA LEU A 67 -0.84 22.03 6.43
C LEU A 67 -2.26 22.61 6.53
N PHE A 68 -3.28 21.75 6.55
CA PHE A 68 -4.69 22.13 6.72
C PHE A 68 -5.08 22.39 8.18
N LYS A 69 -4.11 22.41 9.12
CA LYS A 69 -4.33 22.61 10.55
C LYS A 69 -5.24 21.55 11.19
N ILE A 70 -5.38 20.39 10.55
CA ILE A 70 -6.07 19.24 11.15
C ILE A 70 -5.11 18.64 12.19
N PRO A 71 -5.53 18.49 13.46
CA PRO A 71 -4.66 17.94 14.49
C PRO A 71 -4.37 16.47 14.19
N ILE A 72 -3.07 16.15 14.11
CA ILE A 72 -2.60 14.77 13.94
C ILE A 72 -2.75 14.06 15.28
N THR A 73 -3.76 13.20 15.37
CA THR A 73 -4.06 12.36 16.53
C THR A 73 -3.63 10.92 16.28
N GLU A 74 -3.80 10.08 17.30
CA GLU A 74 -3.51 8.65 17.30
C GLU A 74 -4.14 7.88 16.13
N ILE A 75 -5.26 8.35 15.61
CA ILE A 75 -5.97 7.70 14.50
C ILE A 75 -5.16 7.68 13.19
N PHE A 76 -4.21 8.60 13.02
CA PHE A 76 -3.33 8.65 11.85
C PHE A 76 -2.33 7.48 11.80
N ARG A 77 -2.08 6.78 12.93
CA ARG A 77 -1.29 5.54 12.99
C ARG A 77 -1.92 4.38 12.20
N ILE A 78 -3.23 4.46 11.97
CA ILE A 78 -3.96 3.43 11.25
C ILE A 78 -3.70 3.51 9.73
N ILE A 79 -3.28 4.67 9.22
CA ILE A 79 -3.00 4.88 7.79
C ILE A 79 -2.08 3.80 7.21
N PRO A 80 -0.84 3.61 7.70
CA PRO A 80 0.07 2.63 7.12
C PRO A 80 -0.43 1.19 7.27
N ILE A 81 -1.27 0.90 8.26
CA ILE A 81 -1.89 -0.42 8.44
C ILE A 81 -2.95 -0.67 7.36
N ILE A 82 -3.90 0.25 7.17
CA ILE A 82 -4.94 0.14 6.14
C ILE A 82 -4.30 0.04 4.76
N THR A 83 -3.36 0.94 4.46
CA THR A 83 -2.66 0.93 3.18
C THR A 83 -1.95 -0.40 2.94
N SER A 84 -1.30 -0.97 3.96
CA SER A 84 -0.62 -2.25 3.81
C SER A 84 -1.59 -3.40 3.54
N ILE A 85 -2.73 -3.45 4.24
CA ILE A 85 -3.75 -4.50 4.03
C ILE A 85 -4.30 -4.44 2.60
N LEU A 86 -4.66 -3.25 2.13
CA LEU A 86 -5.21 -3.05 0.78
C LEU A 86 -4.15 -3.32 -0.30
N LEU A 87 -2.89 -2.99 -0.04
CA LEU A 87 -1.81 -3.29 -0.98
C LEU A 87 -1.50 -4.79 -1.04
N VAL A 88 -1.50 -5.47 0.11
CA VAL A 88 -1.33 -6.93 0.18
C VAL A 88 -2.46 -7.65 -0.57
N SER A 89 -3.70 -7.17 -0.50
CA SER A 89 -4.79 -7.78 -1.27
C SER A 89 -4.56 -7.65 -2.78
N ASN A 90 -4.06 -6.51 -3.25
CA ASN A 90 -3.70 -6.31 -4.66
C ASN A 90 -2.55 -7.24 -5.10
N LEU A 91 -1.48 -7.29 -4.30
CA LEU A 91 -0.34 -8.17 -4.54
C LEU A 91 -0.74 -9.65 -4.51
N GLY A 92 -1.69 -10.01 -3.65
CA GLY A 92 -2.25 -11.35 -3.56
C GLY A 92 -2.94 -11.78 -4.85
N ILE A 93 -3.67 -10.88 -5.51
CA ILE A 93 -4.31 -11.15 -6.81
C ILE A 93 -3.24 -11.39 -7.89
N LEU A 94 -2.22 -10.52 -7.97
CA LEU A 94 -1.09 -10.65 -8.90
C LEU A 94 -0.36 -11.99 -8.72
N VAL A 95 -0.02 -12.32 -7.48
CA VAL A 95 0.71 -13.54 -7.11
C VAL A 95 -0.14 -14.78 -7.34
N GLY A 96 -1.42 -14.74 -6.99
CA GLY A 96 -2.38 -15.82 -7.25
C GLY A 96 -2.52 -16.11 -8.73
N PHE A 97 -2.63 -15.08 -9.57
CA PHE A 97 -2.65 -15.23 -11.02
C PHE A 97 -1.37 -15.90 -11.54
N TYR A 98 -0.20 -15.41 -11.12
CA TYR A 98 1.09 -16.01 -11.50
C TYR A 98 1.16 -17.49 -11.14
N ILE A 99 0.82 -17.85 -9.90
CA ILE A 99 0.87 -19.24 -9.42
C ILE A 99 -0.07 -20.14 -10.24
N SER A 100 -1.26 -19.65 -10.61
CA SER A 100 -2.23 -20.43 -11.38
C SER A 100 -1.81 -20.68 -12.85
N LYS A 101 -0.92 -19.84 -13.38
CA LYS A 101 -0.55 -19.86 -14.82
C LYS A 101 0.90 -20.24 -15.11
N LYS A 102 1.79 -20.20 -14.10
CA LYS A 102 3.24 -20.45 -14.28
C LYS A 102 3.57 -21.80 -14.93
N ASP A 103 2.74 -22.82 -14.71
CA ASP A 103 2.96 -24.19 -15.21
C ASP A 103 2.24 -24.46 -16.55
N MET A 104 1.53 -23.47 -17.11
CA MET A 104 0.86 -23.62 -18.41
C MET A 104 1.87 -23.56 -19.56
N LYS A 105 1.72 -24.46 -20.54
CA LYS A 105 2.52 -24.45 -21.77
C LYS A 105 2.34 -23.12 -22.51
N GLY A 106 3.44 -22.45 -22.85
CA GLY A 106 3.44 -21.17 -23.57
C GLY A 106 3.17 -19.95 -22.67
N PHE A 107 3.24 -20.09 -21.34
CA PHE A 107 3.12 -18.95 -20.44
C PHE A 107 4.23 -17.92 -20.68
N ASN A 108 3.81 -16.68 -20.93
CA ASN A 108 4.69 -15.52 -20.97
C ASN A 108 4.35 -14.59 -19.80
N ILE A 109 5.37 -14.12 -19.08
CA ILE A 109 5.24 -13.22 -17.94
C ILE A 109 4.55 -11.89 -18.33
N SER A 110 4.63 -11.50 -19.60
CA SER A 110 3.92 -10.34 -20.15
C SER A 110 2.40 -10.46 -20.08
N PHE A 111 1.83 -11.68 -20.03
CA PHE A 111 0.38 -11.86 -19.84
C PHE A 111 -0.08 -11.44 -18.45
N ILE A 112 0.79 -11.53 -17.45
CA ILE A 112 0.50 -11.08 -16.08
C ILE A 112 0.17 -9.59 -16.09
N MET A 113 0.86 -8.79 -16.91
CA MET A 113 0.65 -7.35 -16.97
C MET A 113 -0.75 -6.97 -17.42
N LYS A 114 -1.32 -7.72 -18.37
CA LYS A 114 -2.66 -7.45 -18.89
C LYS A 114 -3.73 -7.76 -17.84
N GLU A 115 -3.59 -8.88 -17.14
CA GLU A 115 -4.51 -9.23 -16.07
C GLU A 115 -4.37 -8.27 -14.89
N TYR A 116 -3.13 -7.98 -14.48
CA TYR A 116 -2.85 -7.08 -13.39
C TYR A 116 -3.41 -5.68 -13.61
N PHE A 117 -3.39 -5.18 -14.86
CA PHE A 117 -4.05 -3.92 -15.21
C PHE A 117 -5.56 -3.97 -14.94
N SER A 118 -6.24 -5.00 -15.44
CA SER A 118 -7.68 -5.20 -15.24
C SER A 118 -8.05 -5.23 -13.75
N ASP A 119 -7.29 -5.99 -12.96
CA ASP A 119 -7.55 -6.12 -11.52
C ASP A 119 -7.20 -4.84 -10.75
N SER A 120 -6.14 -4.14 -11.14
CA SER A 120 -5.78 -2.84 -10.57
C SER A 120 -6.85 -1.79 -10.83
N VAL A 121 -7.48 -1.80 -12.01
CA VAL A 121 -8.62 -0.93 -12.33
C VAL A 121 -9.82 -1.27 -11.44
N LYS A 122 -10.18 -2.55 -11.33
CA LYS A 122 -11.30 -2.99 -10.45
C LYS A 122 -11.06 -2.58 -9.00
N GLN A 123 -9.85 -2.77 -8.48
CA GLN A 123 -9.50 -2.38 -7.13
C GLN A 123 -9.51 -0.87 -6.94
N THR A 124 -9.02 -0.09 -7.91
CA THR A 124 -9.09 1.37 -7.86
C THR A 124 -10.54 1.85 -7.80
N ILE A 125 -11.43 1.30 -8.63
CA ILE A 125 -12.86 1.61 -8.61
C ILE A 125 -13.47 1.24 -7.26
N PHE A 126 -13.18 0.04 -6.74
CA PHE A 126 -13.64 -0.39 -5.43
C PHE A 126 -13.20 0.58 -4.31
N LEU A 127 -11.93 0.98 -4.30
CA LEU A 127 -11.40 1.91 -3.31
C LEU A 127 -12.03 3.29 -3.40
N LEU A 128 -12.25 3.81 -4.62
CA LEU A 128 -12.91 5.10 -4.81
C LEU A 128 -14.37 5.06 -4.33
N LEU A 129 -15.10 3.99 -4.64
CA LEU A 129 -16.48 3.79 -4.15
C LEU A 129 -16.53 3.65 -2.63
N LEU A 130 -15.57 2.94 -2.03
CA LEU A 130 -15.44 2.80 -0.57
C LEU A 130 -15.12 4.14 0.10
N GLY A 131 -14.25 4.94 -0.51
CA GLY A 131 -14.00 6.31 -0.07
C GLY A 131 -15.28 7.14 -0.12
N LEU A 132 -15.91 7.26 -1.29
CA LEU A 132 -17.13 8.06 -1.46
C LEU A 132 -18.26 7.65 -0.51
N SER A 133 -18.44 6.35 -0.26
CA SER A 133 -19.50 5.85 0.62
C SER A 133 -19.23 6.15 2.10
N THR A 134 -17.96 6.32 2.50
CA THR A 134 -17.59 6.56 3.91
C THR A 134 -17.40 8.04 4.21
N LEU A 135 -16.90 8.84 3.27
CA LEU A 135 -16.58 10.27 3.50
C LEU A 135 -17.76 11.11 4.00
N LEU A 136 -19.00 10.73 3.69
CA LEU A 136 -20.20 11.48 4.12
C LEU A 136 -20.63 11.23 5.58
N PHE A 137 -20.07 10.22 6.26
CA PHE A 137 -20.59 9.74 7.55
C PHE A 137 -19.58 9.76 8.70
N VAL A 138 -18.37 10.29 8.49
CA VAL A 138 -17.29 10.21 9.50
C VAL A 138 -16.70 11.59 9.80
N SER A 139 -16.02 11.69 10.95
CA SER A 139 -15.33 12.90 11.36
C SER A 139 -14.23 13.31 10.36
N VAL A 140 -13.93 14.61 10.29
CA VAL A 140 -12.88 15.19 9.41
C VAL A 140 -11.52 14.49 9.58
N GLN A 141 -11.17 14.09 10.81
CA GLN A 141 -9.92 13.36 11.06
C GLN A 141 -9.94 11.97 10.42
N THR A 142 -11.04 11.24 10.56
CA THR A 142 -11.16 9.89 10.00
C THR A 142 -11.30 9.93 8.48
N GLU A 143 -11.99 10.94 7.93
CA GLU A 143 -12.04 11.22 6.50
C GLU A 143 -10.62 11.42 5.94
N ALA A 144 -9.79 12.22 6.60
CA ALA A 144 -8.40 12.42 6.21
C ALA A 144 -7.60 11.10 6.24
N VAL A 145 -7.77 10.28 7.27
CA VAL A 145 -7.13 8.95 7.38
C VAL A 145 -7.54 8.03 6.23
N ILE A 146 -8.84 7.94 5.95
CA ILE A 146 -9.37 7.09 4.86
C ILE A 146 -8.86 7.60 3.51
N ALA A 147 -8.91 8.91 3.26
CA ALA A 147 -8.45 9.52 2.02
C ALA A 147 -6.95 9.27 1.77
N ILE A 148 -6.10 9.50 2.78
CA ILE A 148 -4.66 9.22 2.66
C ILE A 148 -4.43 7.73 2.40
N SER A 149 -5.13 6.85 3.12
CA SER A 149 -4.94 5.41 2.99
C SER A 149 -5.30 4.92 1.58
N ILE A 150 -6.42 5.39 1.03
CA ILE A 150 -6.88 5.09 -0.33
C ILE A 150 -5.89 5.62 -1.36
N LEU A 151 -5.51 6.90 -1.29
CA LEU A 151 -4.60 7.52 -2.24
C LEU A 151 -3.22 6.85 -2.24
N SER A 152 -2.70 6.53 -1.06
CA SER A 152 -1.41 5.85 -0.92
C SER A 152 -1.44 4.42 -1.45
N THR A 153 -2.57 3.73 -1.28
CA THR A 153 -2.79 2.40 -1.87
C THR A 153 -2.83 2.49 -3.40
N ILE A 154 -3.62 3.41 -3.95
CA ILE A 154 -3.71 3.65 -5.40
C ILE A 154 -2.32 3.97 -5.96
N ALA A 155 -1.55 4.83 -5.31
CA ALA A 155 -0.18 5.14 -5.70
C ALA A 155 0.73 3.90 -5.68
N GLY A 156 0.63 3.05 -4.64
CA GLY A 156 1.36 1.79 -4.55
C GLY A 156 1.02 0.80 -5.67
N VAL A 157 -0.27 0.64 -5.99
CA VAL A 157 -0.75 -0.27 -7.05
C VAL A 157 -0.28 0.22 -8.43
N TRP A 158 -0.53 1.49 -8.74
CA TRP A 158 -0.17 2.03 -10.05
C TRP A 158 1.34 2.14 -10.23
N SER A 159 2.11 2.51 -9.20
CA SER A 159 3.57 2.47 -9.30
C SER A 159 4.10 1.07 -9.60
N LEU A 160 3.51 0.01 -9.02
CA LEU A 160 3.86 -1.36 -9.37
C LEU A 160 3.60 -1.64 -10.85
N TYR A 161 2.41 -1.29 -11.37
CA TYR A 161 2.07 -1.46 -12.78
C TYR A 161 3.02 -0.70 -13.73
N TRP A 162 3.42 0.51 -13.36
CA TRP A 162 4.35 1.31 -14.17
C TRP A 162 5.76 0.73 -14.16
N ILE A 163 6.26 0.33 -12.99
CA ILE A 163 7.60 -0.24 -12.82
C ILE A 163 7.71 -1.62 -13.48
N SER A 164 6.65 -2.43 -13.39
CA SER A 164 6.63 -3.78 -13.97
C SER A 164 6.77 -3.80 -15.48
N LYS A 165 6.39 -2.73 -16.19
CA LYS A 165 6.68 -2.57 -17.64
C LYS A 165 8.18 -2.56 -17.97
N TYR A 166 9.02 -2.20 -17.01
CA TYR A 166 10.47 -2.17 -17.19
C TYR A 166 11.16 -3.43 -16.68
N ILE A 167 10.61 -4.06 -15.62
CA ILE A 167 11.21 -5.24 -14.97
C ILE A 167 10.78 -6.55 -15.63
N LEU A 168 9.54 -6.66 -16.12
CA LEU A 168 8.96 -7.89 -16.68
C LEU A 168 9.06 -7.97 -18.22
N LYS A 169 10.09 -7.34 -18.81
CA LYS A 169 10.39 -7.46 -20.25
C LYS A 169 10.99 -8.82 -20.60
#